data_AF-A0A0N4TFC6-F1
#
_entry.id   AF-A0A0N4TFC6-F1
#
_cell.length_a   1.000
_cell.length_b   1.000
_cell.length_c   1.000
_cell.angle_alpha   90.00
_cell.angle_beta   90.00
_cell.angle_gamma   90.00
#
_symmetry.space_group_name_H-M   'P 1'
#
loop_
_entity.id
_entity.type
_entity.pdbx_description
1 polymer ?
#
loop_
_entity_poly.entity_id
_entity_poly.type
_entity_poly.pdbx_seq_one_letter_code
_entity_poly.pdbx_strand_id
1 'polypeptide(L)'
;MDFSGGVSDKRDIYIDYVSILIRSLDLNRTAVHVAAIYYSGPKRARTLFHLRKHSRAENAIKDLQRAPSNGGTTRTGEAIYYATNEFNEKFGARKDARKMIIIFTDGHSQVLIRLYFLSCTFLDLVTLIYYHRLPLTSFFIAPSSFFKSCCSQLHNF
;
A
#
# COMPACT_ATOMS: atom_id res chain seq x y z
N MET A 1 -4.92 -3.13 3.46
CA MET A 1 -6.01 -2.36 4.07
C MET A 1 -6.45 -3.06 5.33
N ASP A 2 -6.52 -2.33 6.43
CA ASP A 2 -7.00 -2.81 7.71
C ASP A 2 -8.53 -2.84 7.74
N PHE A 3 -9.14 -4.01 7.75
CA PHE A 3 -10.58 -4.16 7.90
C PHE A 3 -10.96 -4.62 9.32
N SER A 4 -10.04 -4.53 10.28
CA SER A 4 -10.36 -4.80 11.68
C SER A 4 -11.34 -3.78 12.27
N GLY A 5 -11.98 -4.15 13.39
CA GLY A 5 -13.07 -3.39 13.99
C GLY A 5 -14.45 -3.69 13.38
N GLY A 6 -15.51 -3.39 14.14
CA GLY A 6 -16.89 -3.80 13.84
C GLY A 6 -17.75 -2.78 13.11
N VAL A 7 -17.18 -1.81 12.39
CA VAL A 7 -17.96 -0.76 11.71
C VAL A 7 -17.66 -0.78 10.22
N SER A 8 -18.70 -0.92 9.40
CA SER A 8 -18.70 -0.88 7.94
C SER A 8 -17.96 0.33 7.36
N ASP A 9 -18.04 1.46 8.04
CA ASP A 9 -17.66 2.78 7.53
C ASP A 9 -16.16 2.89 7.22
N LYS A 10 -15.30 2.16 7.96
CA LYS A 10 -13.85 2.18 7.72
C LYS A 10 -13.46 1.63 6.36
N ARG A 11 -14.15 0.57 5.95
CA ARG A 11 -13.83 -0.16 4.73
C ARG A 11 -14.12 0.69 3.51
N ASP A 12 -15.26 1.39 3.47
CA ASP A 12 -15.61 2.25 2.34
C ASP A 12 -14.66 3.45 2.25
N ILE A 13 -14.31 4.06 3.39
CA ILE A 13 -13.30 5.13 3.45
C ILE A 13 -11.95 4.66 2.87
N TYR A 14 -11.48 3.46 3.23
CA TYR A 14 -10.23 2.93 2.68
C TYR A 14 -10.33 2.60 1.19
N ILE A 15 -11.46 2.06 0.74
CA ILE A 15 -11.66 1.81 -0.69
C ILE A 15 -11.64 3.12 -1.47
N ASP A 16 -12.22 4.20 -0.94
CA ASP A 16 -12.21 5.50 -1.60
C ASP A 16 -10.80 6.08 -1.71
N TYR A 17 -10.02 6.07 -0.62
CA TYR A 17 -8.64 6.54 -0.66
C TYR A 17 -7.77 5.72 -1.62
N VAL A 18 -7.89 4.38 -1.57
CA VAL A 18 -7.15 3.52 -2.49
C VAL A 18 -7.61 3.74 -3.93
N SER A 19 -8.90 3.99 -4.17
CA SER A 19 -9.42 4.27 -5.51
C SER A 19 -8.88 5.58 -6.07
N ILE A 20 -8.79 6.63 -5.26
CA ILE A 20 -8.15 7.91 -5.64
C ILE A 20 -6.69 7.66 -6.02
N LEU A 21 -5.95 6.91 -5.20
CA LEU A 21 -4.56 6.57 -5.48
C LEU A 21 -4.41 5.74 -6.77
N ILE A 22 -5.23 4.72 -6.98
CA ILE A 22 -5.17 3.90 -8.20
C ILE A 22 -5.47 4.73 -9.44
N ARG A 23 -6.41 5.69 -9.37
CA ARG A 23 -6.69 6.60 -10.48
C ARG A 23 -5.52 7.52 -10.83
N SER A 24 -4.67 7.87 -9.86
CA SER A 24 -3.49 8.70 -10.11
C SER A 24 -2.28 7.92 -10.62
N LEU A 25 -2.35 6.59 -10.72
CA LEU A 25 -1.25 5.73 -11.17
C LEU A 25 -1.45 5.29 -12.63
N ASP A 26 -0.35 5.25 -13.39
CA ASP A 26 -0.33 4.69 -14.76
C ASP A 26 -0.28 3.15 -14.71
N LEU A 27 -1.44 2.52 -14.49
CA LEU A 27 -1.57 1.06 -14.47
C LEU A 27 -1.41 0.51 -15.89
N ASN A 28 -0.28 -0.13 -16.16
CA ASN A 28 0.05 -0.73 -17.44
C ASN A 28 0.99 -1.93 -17.22
N ARG A 29 1.03 -2.87 -18.17
CA ARG A 29 1.91 -4.05 -18.20
C ARG A 29 3.40 -3.71 -18.09
N THR A 30 3.80 -2.49 -18.43
CA THR A 30 5.19 -2.02 -18.41
C THR A 30 5.46 -0.92 -17.38
N ALA A 31 4.42 -0.29 -16.81
CA ALA A 31 4.52 0.80 -15.85
C ALA A 31 4.14 0.34 -14.43
N VAL A 32 2.99 0.76 -13.89
CA VAL A 32 2.63 0.42 -12.51
C VAL A 32 1.83 -0.87 -12.45
N HIS A 33 2.25 -1.79 -11.57
CA HIS A 33 1.50 -2.98 -11.17
C HIS A 33 1.00 -2.80 -9.74
N VAL A 34 -0.25 -3.13 -9.48
CA VAL A 34 -0.88 -2.94 -8.15
C VAL A 34 -1.48 -4.26 -7.68
N ALA A 35 -1.22 -4.58 -6.41
CA ALA A 35 -1.89 -5.64 -5.68
C ALA A 35 -2.66 -5.01 -4.53
N ALA A 36 -3.79 -5.61 -4.18
CA ALA A 36 -4.59 -5.18 -3.04
C ALA A 36 -4.76 -6.33 -2.06
N ILE A 37 -4.46 -6.06 -0.80
CA ILE A 37 -4.60 -7.01 0.31
C ILE A 37 -5.45 -6.36 1.38
N TYR A 38 -6.36 -7.12 1.98
CA TYR A 38 -7.02 -6.74 3.22
C TYR A 38 -6.62 -7.68 4.36
N TYR A 39 -6.72 -7.22 5.60
CA TYR A 39 -6.51 -8.04 6.79
C TYR A 39 -7.49 -7.64 7.88
N SER A 40 -7.94 -8.60 8.70
CA SER A 40 -8.88 -8.34 9.80
C SER A 40 -8.58 -9.15 11.07
N GLY A 41 -7.34 -9.62 11.23
CA GLY A 41 -6.91 -10.36 12.41
C GLY A 41 -5.89 -11.44 12.12
N PRO A 42 -5.55 -12.25 13.14
CA PRO A 42 -4.59 -13.35 13.03
C PRO A 42 -4.95 -14.28 11.87
N LYS A 43 -4.02 -14.55 10.96
CA LYS A 43 -4.21 -15.42 9.78
C LYS A 43 -5.35 -15.01 8.85
N ARG A 44 -5.82 -13.76 8.92
CA ARG A 44 -6.91 -13.21 8.10
C ARG A 44 -6.46 -12.19 7.07
N ALA A 45 -5.17 -12.17 6.72
CA ALA A 45 -4.69 -11.46 5.54
C ALA A 45 -5.08 -12.22 4.26
N ARG A 46 -5.63 -11.52 3.28
CA ARG A 46 -6.07 -12.08 1.99
C ARG A 46 -5.81 -11.11 0.86
N THR A 47 -5.25 -11.62 -0.23
CA THR A 47 -5.11 -10.88 -1.49
C THR A 47 -6.46 -10.81 -2.22
N LEU A 48 -6.91 -9.60 -2.55
CA LEU A 48 -8.05 -9.35 -3.45
C LEU A 48 -7.64 -9.58 -4.91
N PHE A 49 -6.46 -9.07 -5.25
CA PHE A 49 -5.83 -9.29 -6.54
C PHE A 49 -4.31 -9.09 -6.47
N HIS A 50 -3.61 -9.86 -7.30
CA HIS A 50 -2.15 -9.84 -7.45
C HIS A 50 -1.69 -8.73 -8.42
N LEU A 51 -0.40 -8.38 -8.36
CA LEU A 51 0.24 -7.27 -9.07
C LEU A 51 -0.08 -7.20 -10.58
N ARG A 52 -0.12 -8.35 -11.29
CA ARG A 52 -0.34 -8.40 -12.75
C ARG A 52 -1.82 -8.46 -13.16
N LYS A 53 -2.77 -8.55 -12.23
CA LYS A 53 -4.18 -8.82 -12.59
C LYS A 53 -4.80 -7.70 -13.43
N HIS A 54 -4.48 -6.44 -13.14
CA HIS A 54 -5.13 -5.29 -13.75
C HIS A 54 -4.14 -4.38 -14.47
N SER A 55 -4.51 -3.97 -15.68
CA SER A 55 -3.80 -2.96 -16.48
C SER A 55 -4.68 -1.74 -16.77
N ARG A 56 -5.76 -1.55 -16.00
CA ARG A 56 -6.68 -0.42 -16.06
C ARG A 56 -7.19 -0.12 -14.65
N ALA A 57 -7.19 1.15 -14.27
CA ALA A 57 -7.61 1.60 -12.95
C ALA A 57 -9.04 1.15 -12.60
N GLU A 58 -9.96 1.26 -13.55
CA GLU A 58 -11.38 0.98 -13.34
C GLU A 58 -11.61 -0.50 -12.97
N ASN A 59 -10.83 -1.41 -13.54
CA ASN A 59 -10.95 -2.84 -13.25
C ASN A 59 -10.42 -3.17 -11.85
N ALA A 60 -9.30 -2.55 -11.46
CA ALA A 60 -8.77 -2.70 -10.11
C ALA A 60 -9.74 -2.14 -9.06
N ILE A 61 -10.35 -0.99 -9.32
CA ILE A 61 -11.34 -0.36 -8.44
C ILE A 61 -12.60 -1.22 -8.31
N LYS A 62 -13.10 -1.79 -9.41
CA LYS A 62 -14.23 -2.72 -9.38
C LYS A 62 -13.95 -3.94 -8.50
N ASP A 63 -12.74 -4.49 -8.57
CA ASP A 63 -12.36 -5.62 -7.71
C ASP A 63 -12.10 -5.22 -6.26
N LEU A 64 -11.61 -4.00 -6.00
CA LEU A 64 -11.52 -3.45 -4.64
C LEU A 64 -12.89 -3.37 -3.97
N GLN A 65 -13.92 -2.92 -4.70
CA GLN A 65 -15.28 -2.81 -4.18
C GLN A 65 -15.87 -4.16 -3.75
N ARG A 66 -15.35 -5.28 -4.28
CA ARG A 66 -15.77 -6.65 -3.92
C ARG A 66 -15.10 -7.20 -2.66
N ALA A 67 -14.23 -6.42 -2.01
CA ALA A 67 -13.63 -6.87 -0.77
C ALA A 67 -14.73 -7.23 0.26
N PRO A 68 -14.47 -8.01 1.31
CA PRO A 68 -15.50 -8.30 2.33
C PRO A 68 -15.45 -7.31 3.49
N SER A 69 -16.58 -7.00 4.11
CA SER A 69 -16.66 -6.19 5.33
C SER A 69 -16.50 -7.10 6.55
N ASN A 70 -15.29 -7.60 6.78
CA ASN A 70 -15.03 -8.57 7.83
C ASN A 70 -14.41 -7.87 9.04
N GLY A 71 -15.11 -7.83 10.17
CA GLY A 71 -14.53 -7.35 11.43
C GLY A 71 -13.47 -8.28 12.01
N GLY A 72 -12.81 -7.80 13.08
CA GLY A 72 -11.85 -8.57 13.86
C GLY A 72 -10.79 -7.70 14.52
N THR A 73 -9.61 -8.24 14.77
CA THR A 73 -8.52 -7.55 15.51
C THR A 73 -7.41 -7.07 14.58
N THR A 74 -6.59 -6.13 15.05
CA THR A 74 -5.53 -5.52 14.23
C THR A 74 -4.20 -6.29 14.40
N ARG A 75 -3.63 -6.80 13.31
CA ARG A 75 -2.27 -7.39 13.26
C ARG A 75 -1.49 -6.95 12.03
N THR A 76 -1.05 -5.69 12.04
CA THR A 76 -0.37 -5.05 10.90
C THR A 76 0.96 -5.71 10.56
N GLY A 77 1.74 -6.17 11.54
CA GLY A 77 3.03 -6.84 11.28
C GLY A 77 2.90 -8.12 10.46
N GLU A 78 1.90 -8.96 10.78
CA GLU A 78 1.59 -10.17 10.01
C GLU A 78 1.10 -9.82 8.59
N ALA A 79 0.31 -8.75 8.46
CA ALA A 79 -0.17 -8.28 7.17
C ALA A 79 0.98 -7.77 6.27
N ILE A 80 1.99 -7.11 6.84
CA ILE A 80 3.20 -6.69 6.12
C ILE A 80 3.95 -7.91 5.61
N TYR A 81 4.21 -8.88 6.48
CA TYR A 81 4.89 -10.12 6.10
C TYR A 81 4.11 -10.90 5.02
N TYR A 82 2.79 -10.94 5.12
CA TYR A 82 1.96 -11.53 4.07
C TYR A 82 2.09 -10.77 2.74
N ALA A 83 2.12 -9.44 2.78
CA ALA A 83 2.20 -8.60 1.58
C ALA A 83 3.55 -8.69 0.87
N THR A 84 4.66 -8.96 1.57
CA THR A 84 5.96 -9.16 0.90
C THR A 84 5.96 -10.35 -0.05
N ASN A 85 5.09 -11.33 0.15
CA ASN A 85 4.93 -12.48 -0.74
C ASN A 85 4.45 -12.05 -2.15
N GLU A 86 3.72 -10.94 -2.28
CA GLU A 86 3.31 -10.39 -3.60
C GLU A 86 4.50 -9.96 -4.45
N PHE A 87 5.67 -9.73 -3.86
CA PHE A 87 6.89 -9.40 -4.60
C PHE A 87 7.56 -10.58 -5.28
N ASN A 88 6.94 -11.77 -5.24
CA ASN A 88 7.32 -12.90 -6.06
C ASN A 88 6.87 -12.70 -7.53
N GLU A 89 7.74 -13.02 -8.49
CA GLU A 89 7.44 -12.92 -9.93
C GLU A 89 6.21 -13.74 -10.33
N LYS A 90 5.90 -14.84 -9.61
CA LYS A 90 4.68 -15.64 -9.84
C LYS A 90 3.38 -14.84 -9.68
N PHE A 91 3.41 -13.77 -8.89
CA PHE A 91 2.28 -12.86 -8.67
C PHE A 91 2.36 -11.58 -9.53
N GLY A 92 3.39 -11.44 -10.35
CA GLY A 92 3.53 -10.31 -11.28
C GLY A 92 4.49 -9.22 -10.83
N ALA A 93 5.31 -9.48 -9.80
CA ALA A 93 6.41 -8.60 -9.46
C ALA A 93 7.47 -8.58 -10.57
N ARG A 94 8.15 -7.43 -10.71
CA ARG A 94 9.24 -7.27 -11.67
C ARG A 94 10.55 -7.05 -10.92
N LYS A 95 11.62 -7.72 -11.35
CA LYS A 95 12.95 -7.61 -10.73
C LYS A 95 13.42 -6.16 -10.66
N ASP A 96 13.36 -5.47 -11.79
CA ASP A 96 13.89 -4.10 -11.95
C ASP A 96 12.92 -2.99 -11.50
N ALA A 97 11.72 -3.36 -11.04
CA ALA A 97 10.76 -2.39 -10.52
C ALA A 97 11.03 -2.09 -9.04
N ARG A 98 10.88 -0.81 -8.67
CA ARG A 98 10.80 -0.37 -7.27
C ARG A 98 9.55 -0.99 -6.61
N LYS A 99 9.73 -1.50 -5.39
CA LYS A 99 8.71 -2.23 -4.63
C LYS A 99 8.32 -1.41 -3.41
N MET A 100 7.02 -1.21 -3.21
CA MET A 100 6.47 -0.40 -2.14
C MET A 100 5.25 -1.10 -1.54
N ILE A 101 5.13 -1.05 -0.22
CA ILE A 101 3.89 -1.42 0.49
C ILE A 101 3.27 -0.15 1.05
N ILE A 102 1.98 0.05 0.77
CA ILE A 102 1.17 1.14 1.32
C ILE A 102 0.15 0.54 2.26
N ILE A 103 0.19 0.95 3.52
CA ILE A 103 -0.70 0.42 4.56
C ILE A 103 -1.68 1.50 4.96
N PHE A 104 -2.97 1.14 4.93
CA PHE A 104 -4.07 1.91 5.48
C PHE A 104 -4.50 1.22 6.78
N THR A 105 -4.37 1.92 7.91
CA THR A 105 -4.77 1.47 9.25
C THR A 105 -5.31 2.66 10.04
N ASP A 106 -6.14 2.41 11.04
CA ASP A 106 -6.86 3.43 11.81
C ASP A 106 -6.24 3.72 13.19
N GLY A 107 -5.15 3.04 13.54
CA GLY A 107 -4.41 3.13 14.81
C GLY A 107 -4.96 4.12 15.83
N HIS A 108 -5.89 3.66 16.67
CA HIS A 108 -6.49 4.39 17.80
C HIS A 108 -6.99 5.84 17.56
N SER A 109 -7.38 6.18 16.33
CA SER A 109 -8.11 7.39 15.90
C SER A 109 -7.29 8.31 15.01
N GLN A 110 -6.98 7.87 13.79
CA GLN A 110 -6.85 8.66 12.56
C GLN A 110 -6.40 7.71 11.44
N VAL A 111 -6.90 7.88 10.22
CA VAL A 111 -6.46 7.08 9.06
C VAL A 111 -4.98 7.37 8.82
N LEU A 112 -4.13 6.41 9.18
CA LEU A 112 -2.69 6.49 8.98
C LEU A 112 -2.33 5.73 7.71
N ILE A 113 -1.74 6.46 6.76
CA ILE A 113 -1.07 5.87 5.60
C ILE A 113 0.40 5.66 5.98
N ARG A 114 0.92 4.45 5.85
CA ARG A 114 2.36 4.17 6.02
C ARG A 114 2.94 3.65 4.72
N LEU A 115 4.10 4.17 4.32
CA LEU A 115 4.86 3.69 3.17
C LEU A 115 6.09 2.93 3.64
N TYR A 116 6.31 1.77 3.03
CA TYR A 116 7.50 0.96 3.26
C TYR A 116 8.20 0.76 1.92
N PHE A 117 9.44 1.22 1.83
CA PHE A 117 10.31 0.95 0.69
C PHE A 117 11.14 -0.31 0.97
N LEU A 118 11.17 -1.22 0.00
CA LEU A 118 12.04 -2.38 0.04
C LEU A 118 13.19 -2.16 -0.94
N SER A 119 14.21 -1.43 -0.48
CA SER A 119 15.53 -1.40 -1.11
C SER A 119 16.42 -2.53 -0.56
N CYS A 120 17.50 -2.85 -1.29
CA CYS A 120 18.45 -3.89 -0.90
C CYS A 120 19.21 -3.57 0.40
N THR A 121 19.22 -2.31 0.83
CA THR A 121 19.59 -1.85 2.16
C THR A 121 18.31 -1.62 2.96
N PHE A 122 18.27 -2.17 4.19
CA PHE A 122 17.31 -1.99 5.29
C PHE A 122 15.99 -1.26 4.99
N LEU A 123 14.86 -1.81 5.45
CA LEU A 123 13.52 -1.17 5.40
C LEU A 123 13.58 0.32 5.78
N ASP A 124 13.70 1.21 4.80
CA ASP A 124 13.63 2.64 5.03
C ASP A 124 12.16 2.97 5.33
N LEU A 125 11.87 3.16 6.62
CA LEU A 125 10.54 3.46 7.13
C LEU A 125 10.19 4.92 6.85
N VAL A 126 9.79 5.24 5.62
CA VAL A 126 9.23 6.56 5.31
C VAL A 126 7.77 6.59 5.76
N THR A 127 7.54 6.92 7.03
CA THR A 127 6.19 7.18 7.53
C THR A 127 5.71 8.54 7.00
N LEU A 128 5.07 8.56 5.82
CA LEU A 128 4.31 9.72 5.36
C LEU A 128 2.98 9.75 6.13
N ILE A 129 2.93 10.48 7.25
CA ILE A 129 1.69 10.70 7.99
C ILE A 129 0.78 11.62 7.15
N TYR A 130 -0.20 11.05 6.46
CA TYR A 130 -1.25 11.84 5.82
C TYR A 130 -2.22 12.34 6.90
N TYR A 131 -2.10 13.62 7.28
CA TYR A 131 -3.07 14.29 8.17
C TYR A 131 -4.24 14.85 7.34
N HIS A 132 -5.47 14.53 7.74
CA HIS A 132 -6.74 14.96 7.12
C HIS A 132 -7.01 16.49 7.17
N ARG A 133 -5.98 17.33 7.29
CA ARG A 133 -6.11 18.81 7.29
C ARG A 133 -5.38 19.49 6.14
N LEU A 134 -4.77 18.74 5.23
CA LEU A 134 -4.14 19.29 4.03
C LEU A 134 -4.95 18.91 2.77
N PRO A 135 -5.17 19.84 1.84
CA PRO A 135 -5.86 19.54 0.58
C PRO A 135 -5.11 18.45 -0.20
N LEU A 136 -5.87 17.57 -0.86
CA LEU A 136 -5.42 16.39 -1.65
C LEU A 136 -4.43 16.70 -2.79
N THR A 137 -4.00 17.95 -2.95
CA THR A 137 -3.06 18.42 -3.98
C THR A 137 -1.59 18.18 -3.61
N SER A 138 -1.28 17.78 -2.38
CA SER A 138 0.10 17.66 -1.89
C SER A 138 0.53 16.20 -1.66
N PHE A 139 0.38 15.34 -2.68
CA PHE A 139 1.10 14.07 -2.73
C PHE A 139 2.57 14.35 -3.07
N PHE A 140 3.41 14.60 -2.08
CA PHE A 140 4.85 14.62 -2.27
C PHE A 140 5.38 13.19 -2.37
N ILE A 141 5.42 12.64 -3.58
CA ILE A 141 6.35 11.56 -3.90
C ILE A 141 7.72 12.26 -4.02
N ALA A 142 8.57 12.11 -3.00
CA ALA A 142 9.91 12.68 -3.07
C ALA A 142 10.60 12.18 -4.36
N PRO A 143 11.13 13.09 -5.20
CA PRO A 143 11.80 12.70 -6.44
C PRO A 143 12.99 11.79 -6.11
N SER A 144 13.33 10.86 -7.01
CA SER A 144 14.43 9.90 -6.83
C SER A 144 15.79 10.57 -6.54
N SER A 145 15.95 11.85 -6.91
CA SER A 145 17.12 12.68 -6.59
C SER A 145 17.28 12.98 -5.10
N PHE A 146 16.19 13.04 -4.33
CA PHE A 146 16.23 13.28 -2.88
C PHE A 146 16.92 12.11 -2.14
N PHE A 147 16.75 10.89 -2.63
CA PHE A 147 17.34 9.67 -2.05
C PHE A 147 18.84 9.51 -2.37
N LYS A 148 19.32 10.03 -3.50
CA LYS A 148 20.76 10.00 -3.83
C LYS A 148 21.60 10.78 -2.82
N SER A 149 21.06 11.88 -2.28
CA SER A 149 21.78 12.72 -1.31
C SER A 149 21.94 12.05 0.06
N CYS A 150 21.02 11.17 0.45
CA CYS A 150 21.08 10.46 1.73
C CYS A 150 22.08 9.28 1.68
N CYS A 151 22.18 8.61 0.53
CA CYS A 151 23.12 7.50 0.32
C CYS A 151 24.59 7.95 0.34
N SER A 152 24.91 9.16 -0.14
CA SER A 152 26.27 9.71 -0.09
C SER A 152 26.71 10.16 1.30
N GLN A 153 25.78 10.38 2.24
CA GLN A 153 26.11 10.78 3.61
C GLN A 153 26.27 9.59 4.57
N LEU A 154 25.77 8.41 4.22
CA LEU A 154 25.87 7.19 5.02
C LEU A 154 27.13 6.35 4.76
N HIS A 155 27.95 6.71 3.77
CA HIS A 155 29.25 6.06 3.50
C HIS A 155 30.44 6.68 4.25
N ASN A 156 30.19 7.63 5.16
CA ASN A 156 31.22 8.33 5.96
C ASN A 156 31.04 8.18 7.48
N PHE A 157 30.39 7.11 7.95
CA PHE A 157 30.43 6.69 9.36
C PHE A 157 30.50 5.17 9.46
#